data_AF-A0A849Z9U1-F1
#
_entry.id   AF-A0A849Z9U1-F1
#
_cell.length_a   1.000
_cell.length_b   1.000
_cell.length_c   1.000
_cell.angle_alpha   90.00
_cell.angle_beta   90.00
_cell.angle_gamma   90.00
#
_symmetry.space_group_name_H-M   'P 1'
#
loop_
_entity.id
_entity.type
_entity.pdbx_description
1 polymer ?
#
loop_
_entity_poly.entity_id
_entity_poly.type
_entity_poly.pdbx_seq_one_letter_code
_entity_poly.pdbx_strand_id
1 'polypeptide(L)'
;DKRCDARVVAAVIRATGLNAEAMRRKRDLEEAATKIREYMQTRYPDLFPLTIEVGWDTAEGAGFLEVRPRAGASMRPARIDLALTKTDRGEEDIADGEALAEFLEERGKKGLTISRYKGLGEMNASELWETTMSPDARTLLQVRVDDAVATDGLFTILMGDQVEPRRAFIEENALQVKNLDI
;
A
#
# COMPACT_ATOMS: atom_id res chain seq x y z
N ASP A 1 -9.55 16.53 2.27
CA ASP A 1 -9.45 17.11 0.92
C ASP A 1 -10.39 16.35 -0.01
N LYS A 2 -11.27 17.05 -0.73
CA LYS A 2 -12.59 16.58 -1.23
C LYS A 2 -12.49 15.60 -2.42
N ARG A 3 -11.87 14.45 -2.24
CA ARG A 3 -11.66 13.48 -3.33
C ARG A 3 -12.88 12.54 -3.44
N CYS A 4 -13.47 12.57 -4.63
CA CYS A 4 -14.53 11.73 -5.21
C CYS A 4 -14.80 10.38 -4.50
N ASP A 5 -16.08 9.99 -4.32
CA ASP A 5 -16.47 8.69 -3.75
C ASP A 5 -15.87 7.53 -4.57
N ALA A 6 -15.29 6.53 -3.90
CA ALA A 6 -14.60 5.41 -4.54
C ALA A 6 -15.47 4.66 -5.56
N ARG A 7 -16.80 4.64 -5.39
CA ARG A 7 -17.73 4.01 -6.34
C ARG A 7 -17.80 4.78 -7.65
N VAL A 8 -17.76 6.11 -7.58
CA VAL A 8 -17.75 6.98 -8.76
C VAL A 8 -16.41 6.86 -9.50
N VAL A 9 -15.29 6.85 -8.76
CA VAL A 9 -13.96 6.62 -9.34
C VAL A 9 -13.89 5.26 -10.04
N ALA A 10 -14.39 4.21 -9.41
CA ALA A 10 -14.42 2.86 -10.01
C ALA A 10 -15.30 2.81 -11.26
N ALA A 11 -16.43 3.51 -11.28
CA ALA A 11 -17.30 3.61 -12.45
C ALA A 11 -16.62 4.36 -13.60
N VAL A 12 -15.90 5.45 -13.30
CA VAL A 12 -15.10 6.17 -14.30
C VAL A 12 -14.04 5.25 -14.89
N ILE A 13 -13.19 4.62 -14.07
CA ILE A 13 -12.08 3.79 -14.54
C ILE A 13 -12.58 2.57 -15.35
N ARG A 14 -13.63 1.88 -14.87
CA ARG A 14 -14.08 0.62 -15.49
C ARG A 14 -15.05 0.79 -16.65
N ALA A 15 -15.82 1.88 -16.67
CA ALA A 15 -16.82 2.12 -17.72
C ALA A 15 -16.37 3.13 -18.77
N THR A 16 -15.32 3.92 -18.51
CA THR A 16 -14.90 5.03 -19.40
C THR A 16 -13.39 5.14 -19.52
N GLY A 17 -12.89 5.40 -20.73
CA GLY A 17 -11.50 5.81 -20.98
C GLY A 17 -11.32 7.33 -20.87
N LEU A 18 -11.85 7.94 -19.80
CA LEU A 18 -11.83 9.38 -19.61
C LEU A 18 -10.39 9.85 -19.35
N ASN A 19 -9.74 10.36 -20.39
CA ASN A 19 -8.42 10.98 -20.31
C ASN A 19 -8.52 12.52 -20.41
N ALA A 20 -7.39 13.21 -20.20
CA ALA A 20 -7.34 14.68 -20.24
C ALA A 20 -7.81 15.28 -21.59
N GLU A 21 -7.70 14.51 -22.68
CA GLU A 21 -8.18 14.93 -24.01
C GLU A 21 -9.69 14.74 -24.20
N ALA A 22 -10.25 13.66 -23.67
CA ALA A 22 -11.68 13.37 -23.67
C ALA A 22 -12.44 14.41 -22.84
N MET A 23 -11.84 14.93 -21.76
CA MET A 23 -12.39 16.04 -20.98
C MET A 23 -12.53 17.35 -21.77
N ARG A 24 -11.82 17.52 -22.90
CA ARG A 24 -11.93 18.72 -23.74
C ARG A 24 -12.97 18.58 -24.85
N ARG A 25 -13.56 17.39 -25.03
CA ARG A 25 -14.53 17.08 -26.07
C ARG A 25 -15.91 16.82 -25.47
N LYS A 26 -16.86 17.71 -25.75
CA LYS A 26 -18.24 17.63 -25.20
C LYS A 26 -18.93 16.31 -25.52
N ARG A 27 -18.75 15.79 -26.73
CA ARG A 27 -19.31 14.50 -27.17
C ARG A 27 -18.83 13.34 -26.29
N ASP A 28 -17.54 13.27 -26.02
CA ASP A 28 -16.94 12.16 -25.26
C ASP A 28 -17.38 12.19 -23.79
N LEU A 29 -17.60 13.39 -23.24
CA LEU A 29 -18.17 13.58 -21.90
C LEU A 29 -19.62 13.09 -21.79
N GLU A 30 -20.45 13.34 -22.80
CA GLU A 30 -21.84 12.87 -22.85
C GLU A 30 -21.92 11.34 -23.01
N GLU A 31 -21.07 10.78 -23.87
CA GLU A 31 -20.92 9.32 -24.01
C GLU A 31 -20.44 8.68 -22.70
N ALA A 32 -19.46 9.29 -22.03
CA ALA A 32 -18.96 8.85 -20.74
C ALA A 32 -20.02 8.92 -19.63
N ALA A 33 -20.80 10.01 -19.57
CA ALA A 33 -21.90 10.15 -18.60
C ALA A 33 -22.93 9.01 -18.75
N THR A 34 -23.23 8.62 -19.98
CA THR A 34 -24.16 7.53 -20.28
C THR A 34 -23.62 6.19 -19.79
N LYS A 35 -22.37 5.87 -20.12
CA LYS A 35 -21.71 4.62 -19.68
C LYS A 35 -21.57 4.54 -18.16
N ILE A 36 -21.21 5.63 -17.50
CA ILE A 36 -21.12 5.70 -16.03
C ILE A 36 -22.50 5.42 -15.42
N ARG A 37 -23.56 6.00 -15.97
CA ARG A 37 -24.93 5.76 -15.49
C ARG A 37 -25.32 4.28 -15.60
N GLU A 38 -25.09 3.65 -16.75
CA GLU A 38 -25.40 2.23 -16.97
C GLU A 38 -24.62 1.31 -16.02
N TYR A 39 -23.32 1.57 -15.86
CA TYR A 39 -22.47 0.82 -14.95
C TYR A 39 -22.93 0.95 -13.49
N MET A 40 -23.23 2.17 -13.05
CA MET A 40 -23.71 2.43 -11.69
C MET A 40 -25.10 1.82 -11.46
N GLN A 41 -25.98 1.81 -12.45
CA GLN A 41 -27.30 1.19 -12.34
C GLN A 41 -27.21 -0.33 -12.13
N THR A 42 -26.28 -0.96 -12.84
CA THR A 42 -26.05 -2.41 -12.74
C THR A 42 -25.42 -2.79 -11.40
N ARG A 43 -24.43 -2.01 -10.94
CA ARG A 43 -23.63 -2.38 -9.76
C ARG A 43 -24.16 -1.82 -8.44
N TYR A 44 -24.81 -0.66 -8.46
CA TYR A 44 -25.28 0.12 -7.30
C TYR A 44 -26.69 0.69 -7.52
N PRO A 45 -27.72 -0.18 -7.69
CA PRO A 45 -29.09 0.27 -7.96
C PRO A 45 -29.69 1.10 -6.81
N ASP A 46 -29.16 0.96 -5.60
CA ASP A 46 -29.57 1.67 -4.37
C ASP A 46 -29.28 3.19 -4.40
N LEU A 47 -28.44 3.65 -5.32
CA LEU A 47 -28.07 5.06 -5.48
C LEU A 47 -29.04 5.84 -6.38
N PHE A 48 -29.98 5.15 -7.04
CA PHE A 48 -30.92 5.75 -8.00
C PHE A 48 -32.19 6.27 -7.30
N PRO A 49 -32.78 7.39 -7.76
CA PRO A 49 -32.41 8.15 -8.96
C PRO A 49 -31.12 8.96 -8.78
N LEU A 50 -30.18 8.78 -9.72
CA LEU A 50 -28.89 9.46 -9.74
C LEU A 50 -28.85 10.40 -10.95
N THR A 51 -28.41 11.64 -10.72
CA THR A 51 -28.27 12.68 -11.74
C THR A 51 -26.80 12.85 -12.11
N ILE A 52 -26.50 12.89 -13.41
CA ILE A 52 -25.16 13.20 -13.93
C ILE A 52 -25.31 14.43 -14.82
N GLU A 53 -24.71 15.55 -14.39
CA GLU A 53 -24.71 16.82 -15.12
C GLU A 53 -23.34 17.03 -15.77
N VAL A 54 -23.32 17.38 -17.07
CA VAL A 54 -22.12 17.78 -17.79
C VAL A 54 -22.02 19.31 -17.73
N GLY A 55 -20.98 19.82 -17.08
CA GLY A 55 -20.67 21.24 -17.03
C GLY A 55 -19.42 21.58 -17.83
N TRP A 56 -19.21 22.86 -18.11
CA TRP A 56 -18.00 23.35 -18.77
C TRP A 56 -17.30 24.38 -17.92
N ASP A 57 -15.99 24.24 -17.76
CA ASP A 57 -15.16 25.23 -17.09
C ASP A 57 -14.42 26.07 -18.13
N THR A 58 -14.85 27.33 -18.29
CA THR A 58 -14.26 28.27 -19.24
C THR A 58 -12.82 28.66 -18.85
N ALA A 59 -12.43 28.52 -17.58
CA ALA A 59 -11.09 28.87 -17.11
C ALA A 59 -10.05 27.80 -17.45
N GLU A 60 -10.43 26.51 -17.41
CA GLU A 60 -9.54 25.39 -17.74
C GLU A 60 -9.71 24.87 -19.17
N GLY A 61 -10.73 25.33 -19.90
CA GLY A 61 -11.05 24.87 -21.25
C GLY A 61 -11.44 23.38 -21.30
N ALA A 62 -11.96 22.85 -20.19
CA ALA A 62 -12.31 21.44 -20.02
C ALA A 62 -13.71 21.31 -19.42
N GLY A 63 -14.40 20.23 -19.78
CA GLY A 63 -15.66 19.85 -19.16
C GLY A 63 -15.48 19.11 -17.85
N PHE A 64 -16.53 19.08 -17.05
CA PHE A 64 -16.60 18.32 -15.81
C PHE A 64 -17.92 17.56 -15.73
N LEU A 65 -17.93 16.47 -14.96
CA LEU A 65 -19.11 15.68 -14.66
C LEU A 65 -19.45 15.84 -13.18
N GLU A 66 -20.68 16.24 -12.88
CA GLU A 66 -21.18 16.29 -11.52
C GLU A 66 -22.20 15.16 -11.30
N VAL A 67 -21.86 14.23 -10.42
CA VAL A 67 -22.66 13.05 -10.08
C VAL A 67 -23.35 13.30 -8.74
N ARG A 68 -24.68 13.41 -8.76
CA ARG A 68 -25.52 13.61 -7.57
C ARG A 68 -26.41 12.38 -7.34
N PRO A 69 -26.22 11.63 -6.24
CA PRO A 69 -27.09 10.49 -5.91
C PRO A 69 -28.43 10.96 -5.34
N ARG A 70 -29.36 10.01 -5.12
CA ARG A 70 -30.64 10.30 -4.45
C ARG A 70 -30.43 10.95 -3.07
N ALA A 71 -31.37 11.80 -2.66
CA ALA A 71 -31.38 12.38 -1.33
C ALA A 71 -31.38 11.28 -0.24
N GLY A 72 -30.45 11.38 0.71
CA GLY A 72 -30.26 10.37 1.77
C GLY A 72 -29.42 9.16 1.39
N ALA A 73 -28.85 9.10 0.18
CA ALA A 73 -27.87 8.08 -0.16
C ALA A 73 -26.59 8.22 0.68
N SER A 74 -25.89 7.11 0.92
CA SER A 74 -24.59 7.10 1.59
C SER A 74 -23.49 7.81 0.79
N MET A 75 -23.73 8.02 -0.51
CA MET A 75 -22.80 8.67 -1.42
C MET A 75 -22.94 10.20 -1.35
N ARG A 76 -21.80 10.90 -1.29
CA ARG A 76 -21.77 12.37 -1.42
C ARG A 76 -21.74 12.77 -2.91
N PRO A 77 -22.24 13.96 -3.27
CA PRO A 77 -22.03 14.50 -4.61
C PRO A 77 -20.56 14.50 -4.98
N ALA A 78 -20.26 14.02 -6.19
CA ALA A 78 -18.91 13.86 -6.70
C ALA A 78 -18.73 14.66 -7.98
N ARG A 79 -17.70 15.49 -8.03
CA ARG A 79 -17.29 16.23 -9.24
C ARG A 79 -16.07 15.54 -9.83
N ILE A 80 -16.14 15.19 -11.12
CA ILE A 80 -15.04 14.66 -11.91
C ILE A 80 -14.57 15.78 -12.84
N ASP A 81 -13.36 16.28 -12.63
CA ASP A 81 -12.77 17.39 -13.37
C ASP A 81 -11.39 17.02 -13.94
N LEU A 82 -10.80 17.95 -14.70
CA LEU A 82 -9.49 17.75 -15.30
C LEU A 82 -8.40 17.51 -14.24
N ALA A 83 -8.53 18.08 -13.04
CA ALA A 83 -7.60 17.85 -11.94
C ALA A 83 -7.57 16.38 -11.49
N LEU A 84 -8.74 15.70 -11.47
CA LEU A 84 -8.81 14.26 -11.20
C LEU A 84 -8.20 13.40 -12.30
N THR A 85 -8.15 13.87 -13.55
CA THR A 85 -7.43 13.19 -14.64
C THR A 85 -5.94 13.50 -14.69
N LYS A 86 -5.50 14.55 -13.96
CA LYS A 86 -4.11 14.98 -13.86
C LYS A 86 -3.42 14.51 -12.58
N THR A 87 -4.04 13.61 -11.80
CA THR A 87 -3.30 12.96 -10.72
C THR A 87 -2.09 12.24 -11.33
N ASP A 88 -0.92 12.62 -10.83
CA ASP A 88 0.41 12.01 -10.99
C ASP A 88 0.50 10.49 -10.75
N ARG A 89 -0.64 9.84 -10.49
CA ARG A 89 -0.78 8.39 -10.45
C ARG A 89 -0.99 7.91 -11.89
N GLY A 90 0.10 7.89 -12.65
CA GLY A 90 0.14 7.29 -13.97
C GLY A 90 -0.45 5.88 -13.95
N GLU A 91 -1.23 5.58 -14.97
CA GLU A 91 -1.54 4.20 -15.37
C GLU A 91 -0.22 3.60 -15.87
N GLU A 92 0.25 2.57 -15.17
CA GLU A 92 1.38 1.75 -15.62
C GLU A 92 0.79 0.41 -16.04
N ASP A 93 0.96 0.08 -17.31
CA ASP A 93 0.61 -1.24 -17.83
C ASP A 93 1.60 -2.26 -17.29
N ILE A 94 1.14 -3.09 -16.36
CA ILE A 94 1.94 -4.14 -15.73
C ILE A 94 1.73 -5.44 -16.52
N ALA A 95 2.82 -6.03 -17.00
CA ALA A 95 2.78 -7.14 -17.94
C ALA A 95 2.34 -8.48 -17.32
N ASP A 96 2.71 -8.76 -16.07
CA ASP A 96 2.44 -10.02 -15.38
C ASP A 96 2.28 -9.88 -13.86
N GLY A 97 1.98 -11.00 -13.20
CA GLY A 97 1.71 -11.04 -11.76
C GLY A 97 2.96 -10.81 -10.89
N GLU A 98 4.15 -11.11 -11.40
CA GLU A 98 5.41 -10.89 -10.69
C GLU A 98 5.77 -9.40 -10.71
N ALA A 99 5.68 -8.76 -11.88
CA ALA A 99 5.81 -7.31 -12.01
C ALA A 99 4.75 -6.56 -11.19
N LEU A 100 3.55 -7.12 -11.02
CA LEU A 100 2.53 -6.55 -10.14
C LEU A 100 2.94 -6.62 -8.67
N ALA A 101 3.53 -7.74 -8.22
CA ALA A 101 4.00 -7.89 -6.86
C ALA A 101 5.14 -6.91 -6.55
N GLU A 102 6.13 -6.79 -7.45
CA GLU A 102 7.23 -5.83 -7.32
C GLU A 102 6.72 -4.38 -7.28
N PHE A 103 5.82 -4.02 -8.20
CA PHE A 103 5.21 -2.70 -8.25
C PHE A 103 4.47 -2.34 -6.96
N LEU A 104 3.72 -3.30 -6.39
CA LEU A 104 3.03 -3.12 -5.13
C LEU A 104 4.00 -3.00 -3.95
N GLU A 105 5.07 -3.79 -3.93
CA GLU A 105 6.10 -3.70 -2.90
C GLU A 105 6.84 -2.35 -2.93
N GLU A 106 7.26 -1.88 -4.10
CA GLU A 106 7.95 -0.61 -4.25
C GLU A 106 7.06 0.56 -3.82
N ARG A 107 5.80 0.58 -4.26
CA ARG A 107 4.85 1.62 -3.83
C ARG A 107 4.46 1.49 -2.36
N GLY A 108 4.39 0.27 -1.83
CA GLY A 108 4.13 0.01 -0.41
C GLY A 108 5.26 0.47 0.49
N LYS A 109 6.52 0.35 0.03
CA LYS A 109 7.71 0.84 0.74
C LYS A 109 7.89 2.35 0.62
N LYS A 110 7.30 2.99 -0.39
CA LYS A 110 7.45 4.43 -0.64
C LYS A 110 6.89 5.27 0.52
N GLY A 111 7.79 5.96 1.22
CA GLY A 111 7.47 6.81 2.37
C GLY A 111 7.55 6.10 3.73
N LEU A 112 7.90 4.82 3.77
CA LEU A 112 8.21 4.11 5.01
C LEU A 112 9.70 4.26 5.34
N THR A 113 10.00 4.67 6.56
CA THR A 113 11.35 4.59 7.13
C THR A 113 11.40 3.36 8.02
N ILE A 114 12.21 2.37 7.64
CA ILE A 114 12.38 1.15 8.41
C ILE A 114 13.69 1.27 9.19
N SER A 115 13.59 1.25 10.51
CA SER A 115 14.74 1.22 11.41
C SER A 115 14.81 -0.13 12.11
N ARG A 116 16.01 -0.71 12.16
CA ARG A 116 16.30 -1.96 12.87
C ARG A 116 17.09 -1.63 14.13
N TYR A 117 16.54 -1.97 15.29
CA TYR A 117 17.24 -1.87 16.57
C TYR A 117 18.31 -2.97 16.66
N LYS A 118 19.58 -2.59 16.79
CA LYS A 118 20.69 -3.56 16.91
C LYS A 118 21.09 -3.79 18.36
N GLY A 119 20.84 -2.83 19.22
CA GLY A 119 21.00 -2.95 20.66
C GLY A 119 19.83 -2.34 21.44
N LEU A 120 19.69 -2.76 22.70
CA LEU A 120 18.65 -2.24 23.60
C LEU A 120 18.82 -0.74 23.89
N GLY A 121 20.05 -0.21 23.80
CA GLY A 121 20.35 1.20 24.02
C GLY A 121 19.92 2.14 22.88
N GLU A 122 19.48 1.60 21.74
CA GLU A 122 18.91 2.38 20.64
C GLU A 122 17.42 2.70 20.87
N MET A 123 16.81 2.09 21.89
CA MET A 123 15.41 2.27 22.25
C MET A 123 15.26 3.26 23.40
N ASN A 124 14.21 4.07 23.36
CA ASN A 124 13.82 4.89 24.50
C ASN A 124 13.19 4.01 25.60
N ALA A 125 13.21 4.49 26.85
CA ALA A 125 12.70 3.72 27.99
C ALA A 125 11.22 3.32 27.85
N SER A 126 10.38 4.18 27.28
CA SER A 126 8.96 3.88 27.01
C SER A 126 8.80 2.78 25.96
N GLU A 127 9.57 2.84 24.87
CA GLU A 127 9.53 1.85 23.79
C GLU A 127 9.99 0.48 24.27
N LEU A 128 11.06 0.43 25.08
CA LEU A 128 11.54 -0.82 25.66
C LEU A 128 10.49 -1.46 26.58
N TRP A 129 9.82 -0.64 27.41
CA TRP A 129 8.77 -1.14 28.29
C TRP A 129 7.58 -1.71 27.50
N GLU A 130 7.07 -0.95 26.54
CA GLU A 130 5.90 -1.32 25.74
C GLU A 130 6.14 -2.55 24.87
N THR A 131 7.33 -2.68 24.28
CA THR A 131 7.64 -3.77 23.35
C THR A 131 8.17 -5.02 24.02
N THR A 132 9.00 -4.88 25.05
CA THR A 132 9.84 -5.99 25.55
C THR A 132 9.51 -6.38 27.00
N MET A 133 9.10 -5.45 27.86
CA MET A 133 8.92 -5.72 29.30
C MET A 133 7.47 -5.96 29.72
N SER A 134 6.50 -5.31 29.04
CA SER A 134 5.08 -5.40 29.35
C SER A 134 4.58 -6.85 29.28
N PRO A 135 3.93 -7.40 30.33
CA PRO A 135 3.39 -8.76 30.32
C PRO A 135 2.43 -9.06 29.16
N ASP A 136 1.71 -8.05 28.68
CA ASP A 136 0.69 -8.20 27.65
C ASP A 136 1.28 -8.23 26.22
N ALA A 137 2.49 -7.68 26.03
CA ALA A 137 3.12 -7.53 24.72
C ALA A 137 4.43 -8.34 24.57
N ARG A 138 5.07 -8.70 25.68
CA ARG A 138 6.38 -9.36 25.67
C ARG A 138 6.31 -10.76 25.10
N THR A 139 7.36 -11.13 24.37
CA THR A 139 7.62 -12.51 23.95
C THR A 139 8.78 -13.06 24.77
N LEU A 140 8.56 -14.15 25.50
CA LEU A 140 9.59 -14.79 26.32
C LEU A 140 10.00 -16.13 25.72
N LEU A 141 11.29 -16.44 25.79
CA LEU A 141 11.84 -17.75 25.44
C LEU A 141 12.28 -18.47 26.71
N GLN A 142 11.79 -19.69 26.93
CA GLN A 142 12.18 -20.51 28.07
C GLN A 142 13.42 -21.35 27.74
N VAL A 143 14.49 -21.16 28.51
CA VAL A 143 15.75 -21.92 28.37
C VAL A 143 15.67 -23.24 29.13
N ARG A 144 16.17 -24.32 28.52
CA ARG A 144 16.26 -25.66 29.10
C ARG A 144 17.71 -26.05 29.40
N VAL A 145 17.87 -27.13 30.16
CA VAL A 145 19.20 -27.66 30.51
C VAL A 145 19.98 -28.10 29.25
N ASP A 146 19.30 -28.71 28.28
CA ASP A 146 19.93 -29.13 27.02
C ASP A 146 20.50 -27.95 26.23
N ASP A 147 19.84 -26.78 26.29
CA ASP A 147 20.33 -25.56 25.63
C ASP A 147 21.64 -25.09 26.27
N ALA A 148 21.78 -25.24 27.59
CA ALA A 148 23.01 -24.88 28.31
C ALA A 148 24.19 -25.76 27.90
N VAL A 149 23.96 -27.08 27.75
CA VAL A 149 24.99 -28.02 27.29
C VAL A 149 25.40 -27.73 25.84
N ALA A 150 24.43 -27.47 24.96
CA ALA A 150 24.71 -27.08 23.58
C ALA A 150 25.49 -25.75 23.50
N THR A 151 25.15 -24.79 24.37
CA THR A 151 25.80 -23.48 24.44
C THR A 151 27.25 -23.60 24.90
N ASP A 152 27.56 -24.46 25.87
CA ASP A 152 28.93 -24.66 26.37
C ASP A 152 29.85 -25.28 25.30
N GLY A 153 29.33 -26.25 24.53
CA GLY A 153 30.04 -26.80 23.37
C GLY A 153 30.32 -25.73 22.30
N LEU A 154 29.30 -24.92 21.98
CA LEU A 154 29.44 -23.82 21.02
C LEU A 154 30.45 -22.75 21.51
N PHE A 155 30.40 -22.42 22.80
CA PHE A 155 31.33 -21.48 23.42
C PHE A 155 32.77 -21.99 23.33
N THR A 156 32.99 -23.27 23.59
CA THR A 156 34.31 -23.91 23.48
C THR A 156 34.85 -23.85 22.04
N ILE A 157 34.00 -24.06 21.04
CA ILE A 157 34.39 -23.99 19.63
C ILE A 157 34.72 -22.54 19.21
N LEU A 158 33.88 -21.58 19.58
CA LEU A 158 34.00 -20.19 19.13
C LEU A 158 35.03 -19.38 19.91
N MET A 159 35.16 -19.64 21.21
CA MET A 159 35.99 -18.86 22.12
C MET A 159 37.22 -19.62 22.63
N GLY A 160 37.36 -20.92 22.32
CA GLY A 160 38.54 -21.71 22.68
C GLY A 160 39.75 -21.42 21.78
N ASP A 161 40.95 -21.84 22.21
CA ASP A 161 42.22 -21.43 21.58
C ASP A 161 42.49 -22.04 20.19
N GLN A 162 41.74 -23.09 19.81
CA GLN A 162 41.95 -23.80 18.56
C GLN A 162 41.30 -23.07 17.38
N VAL A 163 42.10 -22.72 16.36
CA VAL A 163 41.67 -21.90 15.21
C VAL A 163 40.90 -22.73 14.18
N GLU A 164 41.36 -23.94 13.88
CA GLU A 164 40.78 -24.82 12.86
C GLU A 164 39.30 -25.19 13.12
N PRO A 165 38.89 -25.63 14.33
CA PRO A 165 37.49 -25.92 14.63
C PRO A 165 36.58 -24.69 14.50
N ARG A 166 37.09 -23.53 14.90
CA ARG A 166 36.37 -22.25 14.79
C ARG A 166 36.14 -21.87 13.33
N ARG A 167 37.17 -22.01 12.48
CA ARG A 167 37.08 -21.67 11.05
C ARG A 167 36.06 -22.57 10.34
N ALA A 168 36.14 -23.88 10.55
CA ALA A 168 35.20 -24.84 9.95
C ALA A 168 33.74 -24.50 10.34
N PHE A 169 33.50 -24.19 11.62
CA PHE A 169 32.19 -23.80 12.09
C PHE A 169 31.64 -22.53 11.39
N ILE A 170 32.47 -21.52 11.19
CA ILE A 170 32.07 -20.28 10.50
C ILE A 170 31.75 -20.56 9.02
N GLU A 171 32.59 -21.33 8.33
CA GLU A 171 32.40 -21.65 6.91
C GLU A 171 31.12 -22.46 6.66
N GLU A 172 30.83 -23.47 7.49
CA GLU A 172 29.63 -24.30 7.38
C GLU A 172 28.33 -23.52 7.63
N ASN A 173 28.37 -22.52 8.52
CA ASN A 173 27.18 -21.75 8.93
C ASN A 173 27.05 -20.41 8.20
N ALA A 174 28.01 -20.01 7.37
CA ALA A 174 28.04 -18.71 6.71
C ALA A 174 26.78 -18.40 5.89
N LEU A 175 26.23 -19.41 5.19
CA LEU A 175 25.04 -19.25 4.34
C LEU A 175 23.72 -19.19 5.12
N GLN A 176 23.74 -19.53 6.41
CA GLN A 176 22.53 -19.53 7.25
C GLN A 176 22.21 -18.14 7.80
N VAL A 177 23.15 -17.20 7.72
CA VAL A 177 23.00 -15.86 8.27
C VAL A 177 22.21 -14.98 7.30
N LYS A 178 20.96 -14.69 7.66
CA LYS A 178 20.06 -13.83 6.87
C LYS A 178 20.17 -12.34 7.21
N ASN A 179 20.67 -12.01 8.39
CA ASN A 179 20.62 -10.65 8.95
C ASN A 179 22.02 -10.15 9.32
N LEU A 180 22.93 -10.11 8.36
CA LEU A 180 24.23 -9.45 8.54
C LEU A 180 24.07 -7.94 8.33
N ASP A 181 24.75 -7.14 9.14
CA ASP A 181 24.92 -5.71 8.88
C ASP A 181 25.85 -5.52 7.68
N ILE A 182 25.39 -4.74 6.69
CA ILE A 182 26.18 -4.24 5.55
C ILE A 182 26.23 -2.73 5.65
#